data_AF-A0A137Q1P2-F1
#
_entry.id   AF-A0A137Q1P2-F1
#
_cell.length_a   1.000
_cell.length_b   1.000
_cell.length_c   1.000
_cell.angle_alpha   90.00
_cell.angle_beta   90.00
_cell.angle_gamma   90.00
#
_symmetry.space_group_name_H-M   'P 1'
#
loop_
_entity.id
_entity.type
_entity.pdbx_description
1 polymer ?
#
loop_
_entity_poly.entity_id
_entity_poly.type
_entity_poly.pdbx_seq_one_letter_code
_entity_poly.pdbx_strand_id
1 'polypeptide(L)'
;MYKENPATVKALSPAAFHAMRSFSAKSSDQSGDDWLSLVEAHACSPDLSTLVADHSTRLGRAFTLGYNINLFLTRPEGLFEVDAEERRKFQREFVASRVPLDSEITRGRHAVALNLIAIAKNVMSIPSNSSLRQEDPIIFQLAEKMQTLIADYLQDVSQGVTPTTSEIVSGGRRWGEFWLKAQGLAISLSNAIGEAGYGSIEHVGEYSREAAKKTEDKFWEIIMEAVAKEKAEAAGGGGPSTITRGRRRRR
;
A
#
# COMPACT_ATOMS: atom_id res chain seq x y z
N MET A 1 -0.82 -33.89 -28.22
CA MET A 1 -0.33 -34.10 -26.84
C MET A 1 0.31 -32.81 -26.37
N TYR A 2 -0.48 -31.95 -25.71
CA TYR A 2 0.01 -30.73 -25.07
C TYR A 2 0.60 -31.10 -23.72
N LYS A 3 1.81 -30.63 -23.41
CA LYS A 3 2.36 -30.67 -22.06
C LYS A 3 1.72 -29.52 -21.28
N GLU A 4 0.98 -29.86 -20.23
CA GLU A 4 0.58 -28.90 -19.20
C GLU A 4 1.82 -28.20 -18.67
N ASN A 5 1.78 -26.87 -18.56
CA ASN A 5 2.78 -26.08 -17.84
C ASN A 5 2.17 -25.65 -16.50
N PRO A 6 2.40 -26.39 -15.39
CA PRO A 6 1.81 -26.12 -14.07
C PRO A 6 2.55 -25.04 -13.26
N ALA A 7 3.29 -24.13 -13.91
CA ALA A 7 3.84 -22.93 -13.29
C ALA A 7 3.56 -21.77 -14.26
N THR A 8 2.83 -20.71 -13.90
CA THR A 8 3.22 -19.79 -12.84
C THR A 8 2.03 -18.90 -12.49
N VAL A 9 1.13 -19.39 -11.64
CA VAL A 9 0.37 -18.53 -10.73
C VAL A 9 0.60 -19.11 -9.35
N LYS A 10 1.76 -18.80 -8.76
CA LYS A 10 1.81 -18.80 -7.30
C LYS A 10 1.03 -17.57 -6.89
N ALA A 11 -0.29 -17.75 -6.74
CA ALA A 11 -1.03 -16.92 -5.79
C ALA A 11 -0.17 -16.85 -4.54
N LEU A 12 0.10 -15.64 -4.03
CA LEU A 12 0.77 -15.45 -2.76
C LEU A 12 0.17 -16.46 -1.79
N SER A 13 1.00 -17.37 -1.28
CA SER A 13 0.49 -18.47 -0.47
C SER A 13 -0.31 -17.86 0.68
N PRO A 14 -1.35 -18.53 1.20
CA PRO A 14 -2.05 -18.06 2.39
C PRO A 14 -1.07 -17.73 3.53
N ALA A 15 0.07 -18.43 3.60
CA ALA A 15 1.17 -18.14 4.50
C ALA A 15 1.97 -16.87 4.16
N ALA A 16 2.18 -16.51 2.88
CA ALA A 16 2.77 -15.23 2.48
C ALA A 16 1.83 -14.05 2.78
N PHE A 17 0.51 -14.23 2.56
CA PHE A 17 -0.50 -13.28 2.99
C PHE A 17 -0.58 -13.15 4.53
N HIS A 18 -0.46 -14.27 5.25
CA HIS A 18 -0.41 -14.29 6.72
C HIS A 18 0.90 -13.71 7.27
N ALA A 19 2.03 -13.92 6.58
CA ALA A 19 3.35 -13.36 6.89
C ALA A 19 3.38 -11.85 6.64
N MET A 20 2.79 -11.36 5.55
CA MET A 20 2.57 -9.93 5.33
C MET A 20 1.67 -9.31 6.40
N ARG A 21 0.62 -10.02 6.85
CA ARG A 21 -0.22 -9.59 7.99
C ARG A 21 0.52 -9.60 9.33
N SER A 22 1.44 -10.54 9.56
CA SER A 22 2.20 -10.66 10.82
C SER A 22 3.48 -9.82 10.85
N PHE A 23 4.02 -9.45 9.69
CA PHE A 23 4.96 -8.35 9.51
C PHE A 23 4.32 -7.03 9.96
N SER A 24 3.10 -6.80 9.47
CA SER A 24 2.21 -5.72 9.89
C SER A 24 1.65 -5.94 11.31
N ALA A 25 2.36 -6.58 12.24
CA ALA A 25 1.93 -6.67 13.65
C ALA A 25 3.01 -6.28 14.68
N LYS A 26 4.19 -5.86 14.23
CA LYS A 26 5.37 -5.79 15.11
C LYS A 26 6.16 -4.47 15.04
N SER A 27 5.97 -3.59 14.05
CA SER A 27 6.72 -2.32 13.93
C SER A 27 6.19 -1.18 14.81
N SER A 28 6.00 -1.43 16.11
CA SER A 28 5.34 -0.56 17.10
C SER A 28 6.01 0.79 17.42
N ASP A 29 6.84 1.34 16.52
CA ASP A 29 7.38 2.73 16.57
C ASP A 29 7.23 3.53 15.25
N GLN A 30 6.66 2.93 14.20
CA GLN A 30 6.20 3.65 13.00
C GLN A 30 5.05 4.62 13.31
N SER A 31 5.39 5.90 13.50
CA SER A 31 4.43 7.00 13.58
C SER A 31 3.64 7.13 12.25
N GLY A 32 2.47 7.79 12.27
CA GLY A 32 1.70 8.06 11.05
C GLY A 32 2.52 8.73 9.93
N ASP A 33 3.59 9.45 10.30
CA ASP A 33 4.51 10.10 9.37
C ASP A 33 5.29 9.12 8.48
N ASP A 34 5.51 7.88 8.91
CA ASP A 34 6.30 6.92 8.14
C ASP A 34 5.54 6.41 6.90
N TRP A 35 4.22 6.24 7.02
CA TRP A 35 3.37 5.84 5.89
C TRP A 35 3.21 6.98 4.88
N LEU A 36 3.05 8.20 5.38
CA LEU A 36 3.03 9.39 4.53
C LEU A 36 4.36 9.55 3.79
N SER A 37 5.49 9.43 4.50
CA SER A 37 6.83 9.54 3.93
C SER A 37 7.06 8.51 2.83
N LEU A 38 6.53 7.29 2.97
CA LEU A 38 6.62 6.26 1.92
C LEU A 38 5.88 6.69 0.65
N VAL A 39 4.61 7.10 0.74
CA VAL A 39 3.84 7.49 -0.46
C VAL A 39 4.40 8.75 -1.10
N GLU A 40 4.91 9.70 -0.31
CA GLU A 40 5.58 10.90 -0.79
C GLU A 40 6.91 10.59 -1.48
N ALA A 41 7.74 9.72 -0.91
CA ALA A 41 9.01 9.33 -1.49
C ALA A 41 8.83 8.67 -2.86
N HIS A 42 7.79 7.85 -3.02
CA HIS A 42 7.41 7.33 -4.33
C HIS A 42 6.93 8.44 -5.27
N ALA A 43 6.02 9.30 -4.82
CA ALA A 43 5.47 10.39 -5.63
C ALA A 43 6.54 11.36 -6.14
N CYS A 44 7.60 11.57 -5.36
CA CYS A 44 8.75 12.43 -5.70
C CYS A 44 9.88 11.66 -6.41
N SER A 45 9.74 10.36 -6.65
CA SER A 45 10.80 9.56 -7.25
C SER A 45 11.02 9.96 -8.72
N PRO A 46 12.26 10.26 -9.15
CA PRO A 46 12.59 10.53 -10.55
C PRO A 46 12.13 9.39 -11.49
N ASP A 47 12.10 8.16 -10.97
CA ASP A 47 11.75 6.96 -11.72
C ASP A 47 10.28 6.90 -12.15
N LEU A 48 9.39 7.73 -11.58
CA LEU A 48 8.00 7.85 -12.05
C LEU A 48 7.90 8.61 -13.38
N SER A 49 8.88 9.47 -13.66
CA SER A 49 8.93 10.21 -14.93
C SER A 49 9.42 9.34 -16.09
N THR A 50 10.22 8.30 -15.81
CA THR A 50 10.83 7.42 -16.80
C THR A 50 10.03 6.13 -16.99
N LEU A 51 9.80 5.75 -18.25
CA LEU A 51 9.16 4.47 -18.57
C LEU A 51 10.23 3.36 -18.62
N VAL A 52 9.99 2.26 -17.91
CA VAL A 52 10.82 1.06 -18.02
C VAL A 52 10.61 0.40 -19.38
N ALA A 53 11.62 -0.18 -20.00
CA ALA A 53 11.44 -0.88 -21.27
C ALA A 53 10.50 -2.09 -21.14
N ASP A 54 10.70 -2.91 -20.11
CA ASP A 54 9.94 -4.13 -19.86
C ASP A 54 8.49 -3.86 -19.43
N HIS A 55 7.52 -4.46 -20.12
CA HIS A 55 6.09 -4.24 -19.89
C HIS A 55 5.62 -4.85 -18.56
N SER A 56 6.11 -6.02 -18.19
CA SER A 56 5.77 -6.69 -16.93
C SER A 56 6.24 -5.86 -15.73
N THR A 57 7.43 -5.28 -15.82
CA THR A 57 7.97 -4.37 -14.80
C THR A 57 7.12 -3.11 -14.64
N ARG A 58 6.52 -2.58 -15.73
CA ARG A 58 5.58 -1.45 -15.62
C ARG A 58 4.33 -1.83 -14.83
N LEU A 59 3.79 -3.04 -15.05
CA LEU A 59 2.66 -3.56 -14.26
C LEU A 59 3.07 -3.76 -12.80
N GLY A 60 4.24 -4.34 -12.53
CA GLY A 60 4.76 -4.48 -11.17
C GLY A 60 4.93 -3.14 -10.43
N ARG A 61 5.46 -2.12 -11.11
CA ARG A 61 5.51 -0.74 -10.56
C ARG A 61 4.12 -0.21 -10.23
N ALA A 62 3.15 -0.36 -11.15
CA ALA A 62 1.77 0.07 -10.92
C ALA A 62 1.13 -0.65 -9.72
N PHE A 63 1.39 -1.95 -9.55
CA PHE A 63 0.97 -2.71 -8.37
C PHE A 63 1.53 -2.12 -7.09
N THR A 64 2.85 -1.92 -7.01
CA THR A 64 3.51 -1.40 -5.80
C THR A 64 2.97 -0.03 -5.40
N LEU A 65 2.78 0.87 -6.36
CA LEU A 65 2.23 2.20 -6.10
C LEU A 65 0.81 2.09 -5.52
N GLY A 66 -0.06 1.27 -6.10
CA GLY A 66 -1.42 1.10 -5.61
C GLY A 66 -1.48 0.40 -4.25
N TYR A 67 -0.58 -0.54 -3.99
CA TYR A 67 -0.42 -1.17 -2.69
C TYR A 67 0.00 -0.16 -1.61
N ASN A 68 0.98 0.71 -1.91
CA ASN A 68 1.44 1.74 -0.97
C ASN A 68 0.35 2.78 -0.66
N ILE A 69 -0.46 3.17 -1.66
CA ILE A 69 -1.66 4.00 -1.44
C ILE A 69 -2.61 3.30 -0.45
N ASN A 70 -2.88 2.01 -0.66
CA ASN A 70 -3.77 1.25 0.22
C ASN A 70 -3.21 1.15 1.65
N LEU A 71 -1.92 0.91 1.81
CA LEU A 71 -1.26 0.89 3.13
C LEU A 71 -1.40 2.23 3.85
N PHE A 72 -1.12 3.34 3.17
CA PHE A 72 -1.25 4.68 3.74
C PHE A 72 -2.68 4.99 4.22
N LEU A 73 -3.69 4.61 3.43
CA LEU A 73 -5.10 4.93 3.72
C LEU A 73 -5.75 3.99 4.73
N THR A 74 -5.36 2.72 4.69
CA THR A 74 -5.86 1.76 5.65
C THR A 74 -5.14 1.95 6.96
N ARG A 75 -3.85 2.30 6.99
CA ARG A 75 -3.04 2.26 8.24
C ARG A 75 -3.28 0.91 8.94
N PRO A 76 -2.98 -0.22 8.28
CA PRO A 76 -3.51 -1.55 8.61
C PRO A 76 -3.52 -1.83 10.12
N GLU A 77 -4.71 -2.18 10.62
CA GLU A 77 -5.00 -2.48 12.03
C GLU A 77 -4.19 -3.71 12.45
N GLY A 78 -3.54 -3.63 13.60
CA GLY A 78 -2.71 -4.71 14.16
C GLY A 78 -1.23 -4.38 14.31
N LEU A 79 -0.72 -3.31 13.70
CA LEU A 79 0.64 -2.78 13.96
C LEU A 79 0.72 -1.94 15.24
N PHE A 80 -0.39 -1.26 15.51
CA PHE A 80 -0.67 -0.40 16.64
C PHE A 80 -2.18 -0.52 16.85
N GLU A 81 -2.65 -0.40 18.07
CA GLU A 81 -4.07 -0.24 18.38
C GLU A 81 -4.58 1.12 17.88
N VAL A 82 -4.46 1.40 16.58
CA VAL A 82 -5.20 2.48 15.95
C VAL A 82 -6.65 2.03 16.00
N ASP A 83 -7.44 2.73 16.80
CA ASP A 83 -8.86 2.50 16.92
C ASP A 83 -9.48 2.50 15.52
N ALA A 84 -10.32 1.51 15.23
CA ALA A 84 -11.07 1.45 13.98
C ALA A 84 -11.82 2.76 13.71
N GLU A 85 -12.21 3.48 14.77
CA GLU A 85 -12.80 4.81 14.64
C GLU A 85 -11.79 5.88 14.22
N GLU A 86 -10.54 5.86 14.69
CA GLU A 86 -9.49 6.76 14.20
C GLU A 86 -9.18 6.53 12.72
N ARG A 87 -9.14 5.26 12.28
CA ARG A 87 -8.99 4.90 10.87
C ARG A 87 -10.13 5.46 10.03
N ARG A 88 -11.37 5.22 10.45
CA ARG A 88 -12.55 5.76 9.76
C ARG A 88 -12.56 7.28 9.76
N LYS A 89 -12.15 7.91 10.88
CA LYS A 89 -12.00 9.36 10.98
C LYS A 89 -11.00 9.87 9.96
N PHE A 90 -9.80 9.28 9.91
CA PHE A 90 -8.79 9.65 8.91
C PHE A 90 -9.32 9.49 7.49
N GLN A 91 -9.99 8.38 7.15
CA GLN A 91 -10.55 8.18 5.82
C GLN A 91 -11.63 9.22 5.47
N ARG A 92 -12.53 9.55 6.41
CA ARG A 92 -13.53 10.61 6.23
C ARG A 92 -12.86 11.97 6.01
N GLU A 93 -11.84 12.27 6.80
CA GLU A 93 -11.10 13.52 6.69
C GLU A 93 -10.31 13.59 5.37
N PHE A 94 -9.71 12.48 4.95
CA PHE A 94 -9.01 12.35 3.68
C PHE A 94 -9.93 12.62 2.49
N VAL A 95 -11.19 12.20 2.56
CA VAL A 95 -12.19 12.46 1.50
C VAL A 95 -12.67 13.92 1.50
N ALA A 96 -12.98 14.49 2.66
CA ALA A 96 -13.84 15.68 2.71
C ALA A 96 -13.28 16.87 3.51
N SER A 97 -12.24 16.70 4.33
CA SER A 97 -11.79 17.79 5.20
C SER A 97 -11.06 18.88 4.43
N ARG A 98 -11.37 20.13 4.82
CA ARG A 98 -10.55 21.30 4.50
C ARG A 98 -9.48 21.42 5.57
N VAL A 99 -8.23 21.33 5.15
CA VAL A 99 -7.08 21.27 6.05
C VAL A 99 -5.99 22.22 5.54
N PRO A 100 -5.06 22.65 6.40
CA PRO A 100 -3.91 23.44 5.98
C PRO A 100 -3.11 22.78 4.84
N LEU A 101 -2.41 23.61 4.06
CA LEU A 101 -1.59 23.18 2.92
C LEU A 101 -0.48 22.20 3.30
N ASP A 102 0.08 22.37 4.49
CA ASP A 102 1.17 21.59 5.08
C ASP A 102 0.71 20.39 5.92
N SER A 103 -0.61 20.21 6.07
CA SER A 103 -1.17 19.07 6.82
C SER A 103 -0.85 17.73 6.16
N GLU A 104 -0.79 16.68 7.00
CA GLU A 104 -0.65 15.29 6.54
C GLU A 104 -1.70 14.94 5.47
N ILE A 105 -2.95 15.37 5.65
CA ILE A 105 -4.02 15.06 4.70
C ILE A 105 -3.75 15.69 3.34
N THR A 106 -3.41 16.98 3.27
CA THR A 106 -3.12 17.64 1.99
C THR A 106 -1.93 16.99 1.29
N ARG A 107 -0.86 16.75 2.04
CA ARG A 107 0.35 16.07 1.55
C ARG A 107 0.05 14.66 1.04
N GLY A 108 -0.73 13.89 1.79
CA GLY A 108 -1.17 12.55 1.41
C GLY A 108 -2.03 12.56 0.14
N ARG A 109 -2.99 13.50 0.02
CA ARG A 109 -3.80 13.65 -1.20
C ARG A 109 -2.94 13.93 -2.42
N HIS A 110 -1.95 14.80 -2.28
CA HIS A 110 -1.00 15.09 -3.33
C HIS A 110 -0.20 13.85 -3.75
N ALA A 111 0.43 13.17 -2.78
CA ALA A 111 1.22 11.98 -3.05
C ALA A 111 0.38 10.89 -3.72
N VAL A 112 -0.85 10.67 -3.24
CA VAL A 112 -1.80 9.73 -3.84
C VAL A 112 -2.15 10.13 -5.28
N ALA A 113 -2.42 11.40 -5.55
CA ALA A 113 -2.73 11.88 -6.91
C ALA A 113 -1.57 11.61 -7.89
N LEU A 114 -0.34 11.94 -7.50
CA LEU A 114 0.85 11.68 -8.31
C LEU A 114 1.07 10.19 -8.56
N ASN A 115 0.91 9.37 -7.51
CA ASN A 115 1.04 7.93 -7.63
C ASN A 115 -0.04 7.32 -8.54
N LEU A 116 -1.30 7.80 -8.48
CA LEU A 116 -2.36 7.38 -9.40
C LEU A 116 -2.07 7.75 -10.87
N ILE A 117 -1.54 8.96 -11.11
CA ILE A 117 -1.08 9.39 -12.43
C ILE A 117 0.01 8.44 -12.94
N ALA A 118 0.98 8.11 -12.09
CA ALA A 118 2.05 7.19 -12.45
C ALA A 118 1.56 5.76 -12.70
N ILE A 119 0.59 5.26 -11.92
CA ILE A 119 -0.07 3.96 -12.14
C ILE A 119 -0.70 3.93 -13.54
N ALA A 120 -1.55 4.90 -13.85
CA ALA A 120 -2.22 4.97 -15.15
C ALA A 120 -1.21 5.08 -16.30
N LYS A 121 -0.18 5.93 -16.16
CA LYS A 121 0.89 6.08 -17.16
C LYS A 121 1.66 4.77 -17.39
N ASN A 122 2.05 4.07 -16.34
CA ASN A 122 2.79 2.80 -16.46
C ASN A 122 1.97 1.75 -17.23
N VAL A 123 0.71 1.55 -16.85
CA VAL A 123 -0.16 0.57 -17.51
C VAL A 123 -0.48 1.00 -18.95
N MET A 124 -0.90 2.24 -19.16
CA MET A 124 -1.36 2.70 -20.48
C MET A 124 -0.25 2.85 -21.51
N SER A 125 1.00 3.04 -21.07
CA SER A 125 2.16 3.08 -21.97
C SER A 125 2.51 1.75 -22.64
N ILE A 126 1.93 0.63 -22.18
CA ILE A 126 2.13 -0.68 -22.80
C ILE A 126 1.43 -0.66 -24.17
N PRO A 127 2.13 -0.96 -25.28
CA PRO A 127 1.58 -0.92 -26.63
C PRO A 127 0.32 -1.78 -26.81
N SER A 128 -0.60 -1.34 -27.67
CA SER A 128 -1.86 -2.04 -27.98
C SER A 128 -1.66 -3.46 -28.54
N ASN A 129 -0.50 -3.73 -29.15
CA ASN A 129 -0.12 -5.02 -29.72
C ASN A 129 0.67 -5.93 -28.75
N SER A 130 0.87 -5.53 -27.49
CA SER A 130 1.54 -6.37 -26.49
C SER A 130 0.69 -7.60 -26.14
N SER A 131 1.32 -8.77 -25.97
CA SER A 131 0.60 -10.00 -25.55
C SER A 131 -0.12 -9.82 -24.21
N LEU A 132 0.48 -9.06 -23.28
CA LEU A 132 -0.13 -8.69 -22.00
C LEU A 132 -1.53 -8.09 -22.11
N ARG A 133 -1.84 -7.32 -23.17
CA ARG A 133 -3.17 -6.75 -23.38
C ARG A 133 -4.22 -7.78 -23.79
N GLN A 134 -3.77 -8.87 -24.43
CA GLN A 134 -4.62 -9.99 -24.82
C GLN A 134 -4.82 -10.95 -23.65
N GLU A 135 -3.75 -11.17 -22.87
CA GLU A 135 -3.74 -12.04 -21.69
C GLU A 135 -4.59 -11.44 -20.55
N ASP A 136 -4.42 -10.15 -20.24
CA ASP A 136 -5.06 -9.49 -19.10
C ASP A 136 -5.84 -8.22 -19.48
N PRO A 137 -6.89 -8.31 -20.32
CA PRO A 137 -7.61 -7.15 -20.84
C PRO A 137 -8.25 -6.29 -19.73
N ILE A 138 -8.60 -6.88 -18.59
CA ILE A 138 -9.24 -6.19 -17.47
C ILE A 138 -8.33 -5.12 -16.84
N ILE A 139 -7.01 -5.36 -16.76
CA ILE A 139 -6.03 -4.41 -16.22
C ILE A 139 -6.07 -3.11 -17.04
N PHE A 140 -6.11 -3.23 -18.36
CA PHE A 140 -6.09 -2.08 -19.26
C PHE A 140 -7.42 -1.33 -19.30
N GLN A 141 -8.55 -2.04 -19.21
CA GLN A 141 -9.86 -1.39 -19.08
C GLN A 141 -9.99 -0.57 -17.78
N LEU A 142 -9.46 -1.09 -16.67
CA LEU A 142 -9.44 -0.36 -15.40
C LEU A 142 -8.50 0.85 -15.47
N ALA A 143 -7.32 0.70 -16.08
CA ALA A 143 -6.38 1.78 -16.27
C ALA A 143 -6.91 2.89 -17.19
N GLU A 144 -7.67 2.55 -18.24
CA GLU A 144 -8.32 3.54 -19.13
C GLU A 144 -9.40 4.35 -18.37
N LYS A 145 -10.20 3.69 -17.54
CA LYS A 145 -11.16 4.38 -16.64
C LYS A 145 -10.43 5.30 -15.67
N MET A 146 -9.32 4.85 -15.08
CA MET A 146 -8.49 5.66 -14.19
C MET A 146 -7.91 6.86 -14.93
N GLN A 147 -7.38 6.68 -16.14
CA GLN A 147 -6.83 7.76 -16.97
C GLN A 147 -7.87 8.82 -17.31
N THR A 148 -9.09 8.39 -17.65
CA THR A 148 -10.23 9.30 -17.89
C THR A 148 -10.53 10.12 -16.63
N LEU A 149 -10.61 9.48 -15.48
CA LEU A 149 -10.87 10.15 -14.21
C LEU A 149 -9.76 11.14 -13.83
N ILE A 150 -8.51 10.80 -14.08
CA ILE A 150 -7.36 11.70 -13.89
C ILE A 150 -7.48 12.92 -14.81
N ALA A 151 -7.83 12.73 -16.08
CA ALA A 151 -7.99 13.83 -17.02
C ALA A 151 -9.10 14.81 -16.60
N ASP A 152 -10.20 14.30 -16.05
CA ASP A 152 -11.34 15.11 -15.60
C ASP A 152 -11.06 15.92 -14.32
N TYR A 153 -10.30 15.32 -13.38
CA TYR A 153 -10.18 15.86 -12.02
C TYR A 153 -8.79 16.37 -11.64
N LEU A 154 -7.73 15.91 -12.31
CA LEU A 154 -6.32 16.16 -11.94
C LEU A 154 -5.51 16.68 -13.13
N GLN A 155 -6.12 17.42 -14.05
CA GLN A 155 -5.47 17.91 -15.26
C GLN A 155 -4.22 18.73 -14.94
N ASP A 156 -4.32 19.70 -14.02
CA ASP A 156 -3.21 20.58 -13.66
C ASP A 156 -2.06 19.77 -13.03
N VAL A 157 -2.41 18.85 -12.13
CA VAL A 157 -1.45 17.95 -11.46
C VAL A 157 -0.72 17.07 -12.47
N SER A 158 -1.43 16.55 -13.48
CA SER A 158 -0.84 15.73 -14.55
C SER A 158 0.13 16.50 -15.44
N GLN A 159 0.02 17.82 -15.48
CA GLN A 159 0.93 18.72 -16.20
C GLN A 159 2.12 19.19 -15.35
N GLY A 160 2.26 18.65 -14.13
CA GLY A 160 3.33 19.01 -13.20
C GLY A 160 3.09 20.33 -12.45
N VAL A 161 1.87 20.87 -12.50
CA VAL A 161 1.51 22.02 -11.66
C VAL A 161 1.45 21.56 -10.21
N THR A 162 2.24 22.20 -9.35
CA THR A 162 2.26 21.88 -7.92
C THR A 162 0.86 22.10 -7.33
N PRO A 163 0.32 21.18 -6.52
CA PRO A 163 -1.08 21.10 -6.09
C PRO A 163 -1.67 22.27 -5.32
N THR A 164 -0.98 23.39 -5.19
CA THR A 164 -1.51 24.65 -4.67
C THR A 164 -2.87 25.03 -5.28
N THR A 165 -3.24 24.42 -6.40
CA THR A 165 -4.58 24.36 -6.98
C THR A 165 -5.68 23.95 -5.99
N SER A 166 -6.86 24.57 -6.16
CA SER A 166 -8.07 24.23 -5.42
C SER A 166 -8.53 22.76 -5.55
N GLU A 167 -7.99 22.04 -6.54
CA GLU A 167 -8.33 20.66 -6.89
C GLU A 167 -8.01 19.66 -5.78
N ILE A 168 -6.86 19.80 -5.12
CA ILE A 168 -6.36 18.89 -4.07
C ILE A 168 -6.48 19.52 -2.68
N VAL A 169 -6.15 20.82 -2.56
CA VAL A 169 -5.89 21.47 -1.27
C VAL A 169 -7.16 21.94 -0.59
N SER A 170 -8.09 22.56 -1.31
CA SER A 170 -9.24 23.21 -0.66
C SER A 170 -10.27 22.24 -0.06
N GLY A 171 -9.98 20.94 0.02
CA GLY A 171 -10.91 19.93 0.53
C GLY A 171 -12.26 20.08 -0.15
N GLY A 172 -12.23 20.43 -1.43
CA GLY A 172 -13.40 20.77 -2.20
C GLY A 172 -14.19 19.51 -2.52
N ARG A 173 -15.48 19.70 -2.78
CA ARG A 173 -16.38 18.70 -3.36
C ARG A 173 -15.71 17.91 -4.51
N ARG A 174 -14.84 18.57 -5.28
CA ARG A 174 -14.08 17.98 -6.40
C ARG A 174 -13.10 16.87 -5.99
N TRP A 175 -12.30 17.04 -4.92
CA TRP A 175 -11.41 15.97 -4.44
C TRP A 175 -12.21 14.77 -3.92
N GLY A 176 -13.24 15.01 -3.11
CA GLY A 176 -14.08 13.94 -2.59
C GLY A 176 -14.77 13.15 -3.72
N GLU A 177 -15.30 13.85 -4.72
CA GLU A 177 -15.90 13.23 -5.91
C GLU A 177 -14.90 12.42 -6.74
N PHE A 178 -13.69 12.95 -6.92
CA PHE A 178 -12.59 12.21 -7.56
C PHE A 178 -12.26 10.95 -6.76
N TRP A 179 -11.95 11.12 -5.48
CA TRP A 179 -11.41 10.06 -4.64
C TRP A 179 -12.40 8.90 -4.45
N LEU A 180 -13.69 9.19 -4.27
CA LEU A 180 -14.74 8.16 -4.17
C LEU A 180 -14.83 7.28 -5.43
N LYS A 181 -14.52 7.82 -6.61
CA LYS A 181 -14.45 7.06 -7.87
C LYS A 181 -13.09 6.37 -8.03
N ALA A 182 -12.01 7.08 -7.71
CA ALA A 182 -10.64 6.62 -7.91
C ALA A 182 -10.28 5.46 -6.99
N GLN A 183 -10.73 5.49 -5.73
CA GLN A 183 -10.36 4.48 -4.73
C GLN A 183 -10.74 3.06 -5.17
N GLY A 184 -11.99 2.88 -5.61
CA GLY A 184 -12.46 1.58 -6.10
C GLY A 184 -11.67 1.09 -7.31
N LEU A 185 -11.42 1.99 -8.27
CA LEU A 185 -10.62 1.69 -9.46
C LEU A 185 -9.18 1.33 -9.11
N ALA A 186 -8.55 2.04 -8.18
CA ALA A 186 -7.17 1.78 -7.75
C ALA A 186 -7.05 0.41 -7.10
N ILE A 187 -7.97 0.06 -6.19
CA ILE A 187 -8.00 -1.25 -5.54
C ILE A 187 -8.25 -2.37 -6.57
N SER A 188 -9.24 -2.21 -7.45
CA SER A 188 -9.53 -3.19 -8.49
C SER A 188 -8.34 -3.39 -9.44
N LEU A 189 -7.68 -2.31 -9.84
CA LEU A 189 -6.52 -2.36 -10.73
C LEU A 189 -5.34 -3.07 -10.06
N SER A 190 -5.01 -2.72 -8.81
CA SER A 190 -3.95 -3.41 -8.06
C SER A 190 -4.24 -4.89 -7.86
N ASN A 191 -5.48 -5.25 -7.53
CA ASN A 191 -5.85 -6.66 -7.38
C ASN A 191 -5.71 -7.41 -8.70
N ALA A 192 -6.21 -6.86 -9.81
CA ALA A 192 -6.09 -7.49 -11.13
C ALA A 192 -4.63 -7.70 -11.54
N ILE A 193 -3.75 -6.72 -11.29
CA ILE A 193 -2.31 -6.85 -11.56
C ILE A 193 -1.66 -7.92 -10.67
N GLY A 194 -2.04 -7.99 -9.40
CA GLY A 194 -1.55 -8.99 -8.45
C GLY A 194 -1.98 -10.41 -8.81
N GLU A 195 -3.24 -10.59 -9.20
CA GLU A 195 -3.82 -11.88 -9.63
C GLU A 195 -3.16 -12.41 -10.91
N ALA A 196 -2.82 -11.51 -11.84
CA ALA A 196 -2.07 -11.84 -13.04
C ALA A 196 -0.57 -12.18 -12.80
N GLY A 197 -0.10 -12.08 -11.55
CA GLY A 197 1.24 -12.50 -11.16
C GLY A 197 2.33 -11.42 -11.30
N TYR A 198 1.97 -10.18 -11.63
CA TYR A 198 2.93 -9.08 -11.75
C TYR A 198 3.26 -8.39 -10.41
N GLY A 199 2.62 -8.78 -9.31
CA GLY A 199 2.74 -8.15 -8.00
C GLY A 199 4.01 -8.49 -7.20
N SER A 200 5.07 -9.02 -7.82
CA SER A 200 6.29 -9.39 -7.08
C SER A 200 7.12 -8.15 -6.71
N ILE A 201 7.61 -8.11 -5.46
CA ILE A 201 8.47 -7.05 -4.90
C ILE A 201 9.80 -6.93 -5.67
N GLU A 202 10.18 -7.92 -6.49
CA GLU A 202 11.42 -7.87 -7.27
C GLU A 202 11.40 -6.75 -8.34
N HIS A 203 10.20 -6.25 -8.70
CA HIS A 203 10.00 -5.29 -9.79
C HIS A 203 10.03 -3.81 -9.36
N VAL A 204 10.16 -3.52 -8.07
CA VAL A 204 10.30 -2.12 -7.62
C VAL A 204 11.74 -1.65 -7.90
N GLY A 205 11.92 -0.40 -8.35
CA GLY A 205 13.24 0.16 -8.70
C GLY A 205 14.21 0.18 -7.51
N GLU A 206 15.50 0.40 -7.73
CA GLU A 206 16.55 0.26 -6.68
C GLU A 206 16.25 1.09 -5.42
N TYR A 207 15.73 2.31 -5.56
CA TYR A 207 15.29 3.14 -4.42
C TYR A 207 14.12 2.54 -3.65
N SER A 208 13.16 1.95 -4.37
CA SER A 208 12.01 1.29 -3.76
C SER A 208 12.37 -0.09 -3.22
N ARG A 209 13.35 -0.78 -3.80
CA ARG A 209 13.98 -1.95 -3.22
C ARG A 209 14.74 -1.58 -1.98
N GLU A 210 15.42 -0.44 -1.91
CA GLU A 210 16.12 -0.02 -0.70
C GLU A 210 15.12 0.37 0.38
N ALA A 211 14.05 1.09 0.05
CA ALA A 211 12.95 1.35 0.97
C ALA A 211 12.23 0.07 1.41
N ALA A 212 11.91 -0.83 0.48
CA ALA A 212 11.27 -2.12 0.76
C ALA A 212 12.20 -3.06 1.51
N LYS A 213 13.49 -3.09 1.18
CA LYS A 213 14.53 -3.87 1.86
C LYS A 213 14.81 -3.30 3.23
N LYS A 214 14.86 -1.98 3.42
CA LYS A 214 14.95 -1.38 4.77
C LYS A 214 13.71 -1.74 5.59
N THR A 215 12.55 -1.79 4.94
CA THR A 215 11.28 -2.24 5.54
C THR A 215 11.34 -3.74 5.86
N GLU A 216 11.93 -4.57 5.00
CA GLU A 216 12.14 -6.02 5.18
C GLU A 216 13.28 -6.38 6.14
N ASP A 217 14.34 -5.59 6.23
CA ASP A 217 15.43 -5.79 7.17
C ASP A 217 14.89 -5.46 8.57
N LYS A 218 14.13 -4.36 8.69
CA LYS A 218 13.39 -4.01 9.90
C LYS A 218 12.32 -5.06 10.23
N PHE A 219 11.69 -5.70 9.23
CA PHE A 219 10.79 -6.84 9.43
C PHE A 219 11.49 -7.98 10.16
N TRP A 220 12.63 -8.42 9.64
CA TRP A 220 13.36 -9.56 10.17
C TRP A 220 13.94 -9.27 11.55
N GLU A 221 14.43 -8.06 11.77
CA GLU A 221 14.90 -7.60 13.08
C GLU A 221 13.81 -7.76 14.15
N ILE A 222 12.62 -7.22 13.91
CA ILE A 222 11.54 -7.27 14.90
C ILE A 222 11.01 -8.70 15.10
N ILE A 223 10.97 -9.52 14.04
CA ILE A 223 10.63 -10.94 14.19
C ILE A 223 11.59 -11.63 15.15
N MET A 224 12.90 -11.40 14.98
CA MET A 224 13.92 -12.05 15.79
C MET A 224 13.87 -11.57 17.24
N GLU A 225 13.61 -10.29 17.50
CA GLU A 225 13.43 -9.75 18.85
C GLU A 225 12.23 -10.36 19.57
N ALA A 226 11.08 -10.47 18.89
CA ALA A 226 9.89 -11.04 19.48
C ALA A 226 10.04 -12.55 19.76
N VAL A 227 10.70 -13.29 18.86
CA VAL A 227 11.04 -14.70 19.09
C VAL A 227 11.99 -14.85 20.28
N ALA A 228 12.95 -13.93 20.45
CA ALA A 228 13.84 -13.91 21.60
C ALA A 228 13.08 -13.62 22.91
N LYS A 229 12.14 -12.67 22.91
CA LYS A 229 11.31 -12.32 24.07
C LYS A 229 10.41 -13.49 24.49
N GLU A 230 9.72 -14.14 23.56
CA GLU A 230 8.88 -15.30 23.83
C GLU A 230 9.70 -16.45 24.45
N LYS A 231 10.90 -16.71 23.93
CA LYS A 231 11.83 -17.68 24.52
C LYS A 231 12.27 -17.30 25.93
N ALA A 232 12.50 -16.02 26.20
CA ALA A 232 12.88 -15.53 27.52
C ALA A 232 11.73 -15.67 28.54
N GLU A 233 10.49 -15.37 28.13
CA GLU A 233 9.29 -15.55 28.96
C GLU A 233 9.00 -17.03 29.22
N ALA A 234 9.14 -17.89 28.21
CA ALA A 234 9.02 -19.33 28.36
C ALA A 234 10.10 -19.92 29.29
N ALA A 235 11.31 -19.36 29.27
CA ALA A 235 12.39 -19.74 30.17
C ALA A 235 12.21 -19.19 31.59
N GLY A 236 11.59 -18.02 31.76
CA GLY A 236 11.34 -17.35 33.04
C GLY A 236 10.07 -17.79 33.78
N GLY A 237 9.08 -18.36 33.07
CA GLY A 237 7.79 -18.81 33.61
C GLY A 237 7.84 -20.07 34.50
N GLY A 238 9.02 -20.65 34.71
CA GLY A 238 9.24 -21.80 35.60
C GLY A 238 9.32 -21.47 37.10
N GLY A 239 8.88 -20.28 37.54
CA GLY A 239 8.82 -19.95 38.96
C GLY A 239 7.77 -20.80 39.67
N PRO A 240 8.12 -21.63 40.68
CA PRO A 240 7.17 -22.54 41.32
C PRO A 240 6.06 -21.74 42.00
N SER A 241 4.86 -21.79 41.42
CA SER A 241 3.66 -21.15 41.94
C SER A 241 3.39 -21.68 43.35
N THR A 242 3.64 -20.85 44.36
CA THR A 242 3.45 -21.20 45.76
C THR A 242 1.95 -21.16 46.04
N ILE A 243 1.28 -22.30 45.84
CA ILE A 243 -0.15 -22.47 46.14
C ILE A 243 -0.33 -22.29 47.65
N THR A 244 -0.71 -21.08 48.06
CA THR A 244 -1.08 -20.78 49.44
C THR A 244 -2.50 -21.31 49.64
N ARG A 245 -2.64 -22.52 50.18
CA ARG A 245 -3.93 -23.10 50.57
C ARG A 245 -4.57 -22.26 51.68
N GLY A 246 -5.51 -21.40 51.28
CA GLY A 246 -6.39 -20.66 52.19
C GLY A 246 -7.27 -21.61 53.01
N ARG A 247 -7.03 -21.64 54.32
CA ARG A 247 -7.75 -22.46 55.29
C ARG A 247 -9.16 -21.88 55.52
N ARG A 248 -10.19 -22.50 54.94
CA ARG A 248 -11.61 -22.18 55.21
C ARG A 248 -11.93 -22.49 56.68
N ARG A 249 -12.18 -21.46 57.51
CA ARG A 249 -12.86 -21.61 58.81
C ARG A 249 -14.36 -21.62 58.56
N ARG A 250 -15.02 -22.74 58.86
CA ARG A 250 -16.48 -22.82 59.01
C ARG A 250 -16.85 -22.31 60.42
N ARG A 251 -17.90 -21.49 60.49
CA ARG A 251 -18.73 -21.29 61.67
C ARG A 251 -20.03 -22.03 61.44
#